data_AF-A0A0D3LDG6-F1
#
_entry.id   AF-A0A0D3LDG6-F1
#
_cell.length_a   1.000
_cell.length_b   1.000
_cell.length_c   1.000
_cell.angle_alpha   90.00
_cell.angle_beta   90.00
_cell.angle_gamma   90.00
#
_symmetry.space_group_name_H-M   'P 1'
#
loop_
_entity.id
_entity.type
_entity.pdbx_description
1 polymer ?
#
loop_
_entity_poly.entity_id
_entity_poly.type
_entity_poly.pdbx_seq_one_letter_code
_entity_poly.pdbx_strand_id
1 'polypeptide(L)'
;MIQTFTYRTEVGDREYQHTIYAKDVESSINKWLTNIEDLKNQVYSFDPISVDKIVAQFSNNRINLQKSGQLHYLTYFIDEKPQVTYIDTVRKTAPDFVARLDYLTTEAGGRKGYAASGYRPHFQIEGLNVLTSAEQIFIDKDKVYPGETVTAEIRILSTDTFAGLLYEGMDFKLAEVVRVVATGKILEVLNEKLKITSK
;
A
#
# COMPACT_ATOMS: atom_id res chain seq x y z
N MET A 1 6.54 -5.67 10.92
CA MET A 1 6.30 -5.90 9.47
C MET A 1 4.90 -5.42 9.15
N ILE A 2 4.73 -4.67 8.07
CA ILE A 2 3.43 -4.17 7.66
C ILE A 2 2.61 -5.33 7.06
N GLN A 3 1.40 -5.53 7.57
CA GLN A 3 0.43 -6.50 7.09
C GLN A 3 -0.52 -5.86 6.07
N THR A 4 -1.16 -6.69 5.26
CA THR A 4 -2.16 -6.26 4.28
C THR A 4 -3.54 -6.70 4.75
N PHE A 5 -4.50 -5.78 4.72
CA PHE A 5 -5.89 -6.03 5.08
C PHE A 5 -6.79 -5.64 3.92
N THR A 6 -7.74 -6.50 3.58
CA THR A 6 -8.77 -6.21 2.58
C THR A 6 -10.09 -5.97 3.28
N TYR A 7 -10.66 -4.79 3.04
CA TYR A 7 -11.98 -4.38 3.51
C TYR A 7 -12.97 -4.54 2.38
N ARG A 8 -13.98 -5.39 2.56
CA ARG A 8 -15.02 -5.63 1.56
C ARG A 8 -16.39 -5.31 2.14
N THR A 9 -17.14 -4.44 1.47
CA THR A 9 -18.48 -4.01 1.87
C THR A 9 -19.43 -4.11 0.69
N GLU A 10 -20.58 -4.75 0.90
CA GLU A 10 -21.66 -4.85 -0.08
C GLU A 10 -22.78 -3.89 0.32
N VAL A 11 -23.12 -2.94 -0.56
CA VAL A 11 -24.19 -1.94 -0.33
C VAL A 11 -25.15 -1.96 -1.53
N GLY A 12 -26.31 -2.60 -1.35
CA GLY A 12 -27.23 -2.84 -2.47
C GLY A 12 -26.57 -3.72 -3.53
N ASP A 13 -26.55 -3.27 -4.79
CA ASP A 13 -25.91 -3.98 -5.91
C ASP A 13 -24.42 -3.61 -6.11
N ARG A 14 -23.83 -2.85 -5.18
CA ARG A 14 -22.44 -2.40 -5.28
C ARG A 14 -21.55 -3.13 -4.28
N GLU A 15 -20.35 -3.47 -4.74
CA GLU A 15 -19.28 -4.01 -3.91
C GLU A 15 -18.13 -3.00 -3.84
N TYR A 16 -17.69 -2.69 -2.63
CA TYR A 16 -16.58 -1.80 -2.34
C TYR A 16 -15.44 -2.60 -1.72
N GLN A 17 -14.26 -2.54 -2.33
CA GLN A 17 -13.07 -3.23 -1.85
C GLN A 17 -11.91 -2.27 -1.67
N HIS A 18 -11.40 -2.15 -0.45
CA HIS A 18 -10.21 -1.34 -0.13
C HIS A 18 -9.09 -2.22 0.42
N THR A 19 -7.86 -1.97 -0.02
CA THR A 19 -6.67 -2.61 0.55
C THR A 19 -5.96 -1.61 1.47
N ILE A 20 -5.70 -2.02 2.70
CA ILE A 20 -5.08 -1.21 3.75
C ILE A 20 -3.81 -1.90 4.24
N TYR A 21 -2.76 -1.10 4.41
CA TYR A 21 -1.47 -1.55 4.89
C TYR A 21 -1.27 -1.05 6.32
N ALA A 22 -1.20 -1.95 7.29
CA ALA A 22 -1.10 -1.58 8.70
C ALA A 22 -0.36 -2.64 9.52
N LYS A 23 0.02 -2.31 10.76
CA LYS A 23 0.72 -3.25 11.65
C LYS A 23 -0.20 -4.32 12.23
N ASP A 24 -1.49 -4.00 12.41
CA ASP A 24 -2.51 -4.83 13.02
C ASP A 24 -3.91 -4.41 12.55
N VAL A 25 -4.94 -5.19 12.91
CA VAL A 25 -6.34 -4.95 12.52
C VAL A 25 -6.86 -3.62 13.07
N GLU A 26 -6.45 -3.22 14.28
CA GLU A 26 -6.95 -2.01 14.91
C GLU A 26 -6.45 -0.76 14.19
N SER A 27 -5.15 -0.70 13.88
CA SER A 27 -4.57 0.35 13.06
C SER A 27 -5.08 0.33 11.62
N SER A 28 -5.43 -0.83 11.05
CA SER A 28 -6.05 -0.89 9.72
C SER A 28 -7.45 -0.31 9.68
N ILE A 29 -8.24 -0.41 10.76
CA ILE A 29 -9.60 0.17 10.81
C ILE A 29 -9.51 1.69 10.76
N ASN A 30 -8.64 2.29 11.58
CA ASN A 30 -8.43 3.74 11.58
C ASN A 30 -8.00 4.24 10.19
N LYS A 31 -7.04 3.56 9.57
CA LYS A 31 -6.59 3.89 8.20
C LYS A 31 -7.68 3.72 7.15
N TRP A 32 -8.50 2.67 7.26
CA TRP A 32 -9.62 2.46 6.34
C TRP A 32 -10.59 3.64 6.37
N LEU A 33 -10.87 4.19 7.55
CA LEU A 33 -11.76 5.34 7.74
C LEU A 33 -11.19 6.62 7.15
N THR A 34 -9.92 6.92 7.40
CA THR A 34 -9.24 8.05 6.75
C THR A 34 -9.26 7.92 5.22
N ASN A 35 -9.04 6.70 4.71
CA ASN A 35 -9.02 6.48 3.27
C ASN A 35 -10.40 6.63 2.62
N ILE A 36 -11.49 6.16 3.23
CA ILE A 36 -12.84 6.38 2.67
C ILE A 36 -13.21 7.87 2.67
N GLU A 37 -12.75 8.63 3.67
CA GLU A 37 -12.96 10.08 3.76
C GLU A 37 -12.19 10.82 2.66
N ASP A 38 -10.91 10.49 2.46
CA ASP A 38 -10.08 11.05 1.38
C ASP A 38 -10.65 10.75 -0.02
N LEU A 39 -11.34 9.62 -0.16
CA LEU A 39 -11.92 9.16 -1.41
C LEU A 39 -13.37 9.60 -1.61
N LYS A 40 -14.00 10.25 -0.63
CA LYS A 40 -15.43 10.65 -0.62
C LYS A 40 -15.91 11.31 -1.93
N ASN A 41 -15.03 12.04 -2.61
CA ASN A 41 -15.36 12.77 -3.84
C ASN A 41 -14.99 12.02 -5.14
N GLN A 42 -14.57 10.75 -5.06
CA GLN A 42 -14.16 9.94 -6.20
C GLN A 42 -15.22 8.94 -6.64
N VAL A 43 -15.30 8.69 -7.96
CA VAL A 43 -16.33 7.86 -8.62
C VAL A 43 -16.39 6.41 -8.13
N TYR A 44 -15.29 5.89 -7.58
CA TYR A 44 -15.14 4.49 -7.14
C TYR A 44 -15.23 4.30 -5.62
N SER A 45 -15.78 5.28 -4.90
CA SER A 45 -15.95 5.24 -3.45
C SER A 45 -17.42 5.07 -3.05
N PHE A 46 -17.67 4.83 -1.76
CA PHE A 46 -19.00 5.03 -1.18
C PHE A 46 -19.52 6.41 -1.60
N ASP A 47 -20.84 6.54 -1.80
CA ASP A 47 -21.39 7.87 -2.05
C ASP A 47 -21.09 8.80 -0.85
N PRO A 48 -20.96 10.12 -1.08
CA PRO A 48 -20.56 11.06 -0.04
C PRO A 48 -21.39 10.99 1.24
N ILE A 49 -22.71 10.74 1.12
CA ILE A 49 -23.63 10.68 2.25
C ILE A 49 -23.36 9.42 3.08
N SER A 50 -23.12 8.28 2.42
CA SER A 50 -22.73 7.04 3.09
C SER A 50 -21.41 7.18 3.85
N VAL A 51 -20.41 7.86 3.29
CA VAL A 51 -19.14 8.13 3.99
C VAL A 51 -19.39 8.93 5.28
N ASP A 52 -20.17 10.01 5.21
CA ASP A 52 -20.47 10.83 6.39
C ASP A 52 -21.18 10.03 7.49
N LYS A 53 -22.10 9.13 7.12
CA LYS A 53 -22.79 8.23 8.06
C LYS A 53 -21.85 7.21 8.70
N ILE A 54 -20.90 6.67 7.93
CA ILE A 54 -19.88 5.73 8.44
C ILE A 54 -18.97 6.45 9.44
N VAL A 55 -18.41 7.59 9.03
CA VAL A 55 -17.51 8.41 9.88
C VAL A 55 -18.22 8.87 11.16
N ALA A 56 -19.47 9.34 11.06
CA ALA A 56 -20.25 9.75 12.23
C ALA A 56 -20.49 8.59 13.20
N GLN A 57 -20.76 7.38 12.70
CA GLN A 57 -20.91 6.21 13.57
C GLN A 57 -19.59 5.79 14.20
N PHE A 58 -18.48 5.89 13.48
CA PHE A 58 -17.17 5.61 14.03
C PHE A 58 -16.84 6.55 15.20
N SER A 59 -16.96 7.87 14.99
CA SER A 59 -16.68 8.89 16.00
C SER A 59 -17.56 8.78 17.25
N ASN A 60 -18.75 8.16 17.12
CA ASN A 60 -19.67 7.90 18.22
C ASN A 60 -19.53 6.48 18.83
N ASN A 61 -18.47 5.73 18.50
CA ASN A 61 -18.25 4.35 18.92
C ASN A 61 -19.42 3.40 18.61
N ARG A 62 -20.12 3.63 17.48
CA ARG A 62 -21.24 2.81 17.01
C ARG A 62 -20.85 1.78 15.95
N ILE A 63 -19.60 1.77 15.51
CA ILE A 63 -19.05 0.69 14.69
C ILE A 63 -18.51 -0.40 15.62
N ASN A 64 -19.13 -1.57 15.56
CA ASN A 64 -18.70 -2.71 16.37
C ASN A 64 -17.73 -3.60 15.58
N LEU A 65 -16.52 -3.76 16.08
CA LEU A 65 -15.60 -4.81 15.62
C LEU A 65 -16.02 -6.14 16.24
N GLN A 66 -16.35 -7.09 15.40
CA GLN A 66 -16.69 -8.45 15.80
C GLN A 66 -15.64 -9.43 15.28
N LYS A 67 -15.48 -10.56 16.00
CA LYS A 67 -14.54 -11.62 15.67
C LYS A 67 -15.28 -12.95 15.62
N SER A 68 -15.11 -13.70 14.54
CA SER A 68 -15.60 -15.07 14.41
C SER A 68 -14.48 -15.95 13.88
N GLY A 69 -13.83 -16.69 14.79
CA GLY A 69 -12.61 -17.44 14.47
C GLY A 69 -11.48 -16.50 14.04
N GLN A 70 -10.97 -16.68 12.81
CA GLN A 70 -9.94 -15.81 12.21
C GLN A 70 -10.53 -14.60 11.47
N LEU A 71 -11.85 -14.57 11.26
CA LEU A 71 -12.52 -13.53 10.51
C LEU A 71 -12.81 -12.32 11.40
N HIS A 72 -12.48 -11.14 10.91
CA HIS A 72 -12.81 -9.86 11.54
C HIS A 72 -13.85 -9.17 10.66
N TYR A 73 -14.85 -8.53 11.27
CA TYR A 73 -15.80 -7.72 10.51
C TYR A 73 -16.32 -6.56 11.34
N LEU A 74 -16.66 -5.47 10.64
CA LEU A 74 -17.31 -4.30 11.20
C LEU A 74 -18.80 -4.37 10.92
N THR A 75 -19.61 -4.00 11.91
CA THR A 75 -21.05 -3.82 11.72
C THR A 75 -21.46 -2.40 12.07
N TYR A 76 -22.24 -1.77 11.19
CA TYR A 76 -22.79 -0.42 11.33
C TYR A 76 -24.08 -0.29 10.50
N PHE A 77 -24.72 0.88 10.49
CA PHE A 77 -25.97 1.09 9.75
C PHE A 77 -25.83 2.16 8.65
N ILE A 78 -26.46 1.97 7.49
CA ILE A 78 -26.67 3.04 6.51
C ILE A 78 -28.16 3.05 6.21
N ASP A 79 -28.83 4.19 6.43
CA ASP A 79 -30.29 4.34 6.23
C ASP A 79 -31.10 3.25 6.92
N GLU A 80 -30.80 3.01 8.20
CA GLU A 80 -31.39 1.97 9.06
C GLU A 80 -31.16 0.52 8.59
N LYS A 81 -30.40 0.31 7.50
CA LYS A 81 -30.01 -1.01 7.03
C LYS A 81 -28.67 -1.42 7.62
N PRO A 82 -28.55 -2.60 8.25
CA PRO A 82 -27.27 -3.09 8.74
C PRO A 82 -26.31 -3.31 7.57
N GLN A 83 -25.07 -2.90 7.78
CA GLN A 83 -23.95 -3.07 6.87
C GLN A 83 -22.90 -3.94 7.56
N VAL A 84 -22.23 -4.76 6.75
CA VAL A 84 -21.12 -5.58 7.20
C VAL A 84 -19.92 -5.29 6.30
N THR A 85 -18.80 -4.92 6.93
CA THR A 85 -17.51 -4.82 6.24
C THR A 85 -16.61 -5.94 6.72
N TYR A 86 -16.32 -6.89 5.85
CA TYR A 86 -15.39 -7.99 6.14
C TYR A 86 -13.95 -7.49 6.08
N ILE A 87 -13.13 -7.91 7.03
CA ILE A 87 -11.71 -7.59 7.12
C ILE A 87 -10.92 -8.89 7.01
N ASP A 88 -10.30 -9.09 5.85
CA ASP A 88 -9.45 -10.24 5.57
C ASP A 88 -7.98 -9.85 5.72
N THR A 89 -7.22 -10.61 6.52
CA THR A 89 -5.76 -10.46 6.57
C THR A 89 -5.15 -11.20 5.38
N VAL A 90 -4.55 -10.45 4.46
CA VAL A 90 -3.88 -10.99 3.28
C VAL A 90 -2.42 -11.29 3.62
N ARG A 91 -2.05 -12.57 3.58
CA ARG A 91 -0.67 -13.00 3.77
C ARG A 91 0.14 -12.70 2.51
N LYS A 92 1.01 -11.70 2.60
CA LYS A 92 2.05 -11.45 1.60
C LYS A 92 3.35 -12.12 2.02
N THR A 93 4.24 -12.34 1.05
CA THR A 93 5.62 -12.72 1.34
C THR A 93 6.30 -11.64 2.18
N ALA A 94 7.38 -12.00 2.88
CA ALA A 94 8.24 -11.01 3.52
C ALA A 94 8.76 -10.00 2.47
N PRO A 95 9.02 -8.75 2.86
CA PRO A 95 9.70 -7.81 1.98
C PRO A 95 11.08 -8.35 1.56
N ASP A 96 11.48 -8.02 0.34
CA ASP A 96 12.75 -8.42 -0.23
C ASP A 96 13.91 -7.53 0.25
N PHE A 97 13.64 -6.23 0.39
CA PHE A 97 14.59 -5.25 0.91
C PHE A 97 13.86 -4.00 1.43
N VAL A 98 14.56 -3.21 2.25
CA VAL A 98 14.15 -1.88 2.67
C VAL A 98 14.95 -0.86 1.89
N ALA A 99 14.31 0.20 1.42
CA ALA A 99 14.97 1.26 0.65
C ALA A 99 14.50 2.66 1.06
N ARG A 100 15.41 3.62 0.94
CA ARG A 100 15.04 5.03 0.86
C ARG A 100 14.69 5.34 -0.59
N LEU A 101 13.58 6.04 -0.79
CA LEU A 101 13.08 6.48 -2.09
C LEU A 101 12.99 7.99 -2.11
N ASP A 102 13.46 8.60 -3.18
CA ASP A 102 13.36 10.03 -3.47
C ASP A 102 12.48 10.20 -4.71
N TYR A 103 11.25 10.66 -4.52
CA TYR A 103 10.31 10.86 -5.60
C TYR A 103 10.62 12.16 -6.34
N LEU A 104 10.62 12.10 -7.67
CA LEU A 104 10.81 13.30 -8.49
C LEU A 104 9.61 14.24 -8.35
N THR A 105 9.88 15.54 -8.40
CA THR A 105 8.80 16.54 -8.47
C THR A 105 8.06 16.42 -9.80
N THR A 106 6.86 16.99 -9.88
CA THR A 106 6.08 17.03 -11.13
C THR A 106 6.86 17.75 -12.24
N GLU A 107 7.57 18.83 -11.89
CA GLU A 107 8.35 19.68 -12.80
C GLU A 107 9.59 18.95 -13.35
N ALA A 108 10.19 18.07 -12.54
CA ALA A 108 11.29 17.20 -12.95
C ALA A 108 10.82 15.98 -13.77
N GLY A 109 9.55 15.93 -14.17
CA GLY A 109 8.98 14.84 -14.95
C GLY A 109 8.48 13.65 -14.12
N GLY A 110 8.31 13.82 -12.81
CA GLY A 110 7.75 12.82 -11.91
C GLY A 110 6.25 12.58 -12.09
N ARG A 111 5.62 12.04 -11.05
CA ARG A 111 4.17 11.82 -11.03
C ARG A 111 3.43 13.16 -10.92
N LYS A 112 2.20 13.24 -11.45
CA LYS A 112 1.30 14.39 -11.24
C LYS A 112 0.53 14.31 -9.92
N GLY A 113 0.43 13.12 -9.34
CA GLY A 113 -0.28 12.87 -8.08
C GLY A 113 0.53 11.94 -7.19
N TYR A 114 0.04 11.71 -5.98
CA TYR A 114 0.73 10.88 -5.00
C TYR A 114 0.91 9.43 -5.48
N ALA A 115 1.93 8.76 -4.96
CA ALA A 115 2.00 7.31 -4.91
C ALA A 115 1.42 6.84 -3.58
N ALA A 116 0.68 5.73 -3.57
CA ALA A 116 0.17 5.10 -2.35
C ALA A 116 0.88 3.78 -2.07
N SER A 117 0.89 3.34 -0.82
CA SER A 117 1.33 1.99 -0.46
C SER A 117 0.61 0.94 -1.31
N GLY A 118 1.35 -0.06 -1.78
CA GLY A 118 0.92 -1.04 -2.77
C GLY A 118 1.23 -0.65 -4.22
N TYR A 119 1.76 0.54 -4.48
CA TYR A 119 2.17 0.97 -5.81
C TYR A 119 3.30 0.09 -6.39
N ARG A 120 3.22 -0.25 -7.69
CA ARG A 120 4.07 -1.25 -8.36
C ARG A 120 4.75 -0.75 -9.65
N PRO A 121 5.64 0.26 -9.62
CA PRO A 121 6.41 0.66 -10.79
C PRO A 121 7.44 -0.40 -11.19
N HIS A 122 8.07 -0.19 -12.35
CA HIS A 122 9.21 -0.98 -12.78
C HIS A 122 10.45 -0.61 -11.96
N PHE A 123 11.08 -1.61 -11.36
CA PHE A 123 12.38 -1.53 -10.73
C PHE A 123 13.49 -1.82 -11.74
N GLN A 124 14.51 -0.97 -11.73
CA GLN A 124 15.67 -1.07 -12.60
C GLN A 124 16.95 -0.71 -11.86
N ILE A 125 17.98 -1.53 -12.04
CA ILE A 125 19.35 -1.22 -11.62
C ILE A 125 20.10 -0.68 -12.84
N GLU A 126 20.86 0.39 -12.64
CA GLU A 126 21.67 0.97 -13.72
C GLU A 126 22.72 -0.02 -14.22
N GLY A 127 22.88 -0.12 -15.54
CA GLY A 127 23.76 -1.10 -16.18
C GLY A 127 23.18 -2.50 -16.34
N LEU A 128 22.03 -2.81 -15.72
CA LEU A 128 21.30 -4.05 -15.97
C LEU A 128 20.13 -3.84 -16.92
N ASN A 129 20.08 -4.62 -18.01
CA ASN A 129 18.99 -4.56 -18.99
C ASN A 129 17.82 -5.50 -18.61
N VAL A 130 17.45 -5.53 -17.32
CA VAL A 130 16.33 -6.31 -16.80
C VAL A 130 15.45 -5.41 -15.92
N LEU A 131 14.14 -5.65 -15.99
CA LEU A 131 13.11 -4.90 -15.28
C LEU A 131 12.19 -5.88 -14.56
N THR A 132 11.65 -5.47 -13.42
CA THR A 132 10.60 -6.22 -12.72
C THR A 132 9.63 -5.27 -12.03
N SER A 133 8.44 -5.72 -11.64
CA SER A 133 7.54 -4.91 -10.81
C SER A 133 8.04 -4.88 -9.38
N ALA A 134 8.05 -3.71 -8.75
CA ALA A 134 8.39 -3.53 -7.35
C ALA A 134 7.22 -2.94 -6.57
N GLU A 135 6.56 -3.77 -5.77
CA GLU A 135 5.58 -3.28 -4.79
C GLU A 135 6.28 -2.51 -3.68
N GLN A 136 5.72 -1.35 -3.34
CA GLN A 136 6.25 -0.48 -2.30
C GLN A 136 5.22 -0.32 -1.19
N ILE A 137 5.61 -0.63 0.04
CA ILE A 137 4.81 -0.31 1.23
C ILE A 137 5.59 0.74 2.02
N PHE A 138 5.05 1.95 2.07
CA PHE A 138 5.70 3.07 2.74
C PHE A 138 5.64 2.89 4.25
N ILE A 139 6.75 3.21 4.90
CA ILE A 139 6.88 3.20 6.35
C ILE A 139 6.43 4.57 6.86
N ASP A 140 5.70 4.58 7.99
CA ASP A 140 5.16 5.76 8.69
C ASP A 140 4.14 6.63 7.96
N LYS A 141 3.89 6.40 6.66
CA LYS A 141 2.88 7.11 5.87
C LYS A 141 2.24 6.18 4.82
N ASP A 142 1.09 6.56 4.26
CA ASP A 142 0.40 5.77 3.22
C ASP A 142 0.45 6.41 1.83
N LYS A 143 0.79 7.71 1.76
CA LYS A 143 0.87 8.49 0.54
C LYS A 143 2.20 9.23 0.50
N VAL A 144 2.78 9.33 -0.69
CA VAL A 144 4.01 10.06 -0.97
C VAL A 144 3.76 10.96 -2.15
N TYR A 145 3.92 12.26 -1.95
CA TYR A 145 3.73 13.27 -2.98
C TYR A 145 5.01 13.45 -3.82
N PRO A 146 4.88 13.93 -5.08
CA PRO A 146 6.04 14.27 -5.89
C PRO A 146 7.00 15.21 -5.14
N GLY A 147 8.30 14.92 -5.18
CA GLY A 147 9.34 15.68 -4.46
C GLY A 147 9.65 15.19 -3.04
N GLU A 148 8.86 14.28 -2.49
CA GLU A 148 9.08 13.77 -1.14
C GLU A 148 10.08 12.60 -1.09
N THR A 149 10.71 12.46 0.07
CA THR A 149 11.51 11.29 0.44
C THR A 149 10.73 10.39 1.40
N VAL A 150 10.90 9.08 1.26
CA VAL A 150 10.26 8.08 2.13
C VAL A 150 11.13 6.83 2.28
N THR A 151 10.94 6.09 3.37
CA THR A 151 11.47 4.73 3.52
C THR A 151 10.37 3.72 3.20
N ALA A 152 10.67 2.65 2.48
CA ALA A 152 9.69 1.65 2.08
C ALA A 152 10.20 0.22 2.21
N GLU A 153 9.29 -0.69 2.58
CA GLU A 153 9.43 -2.13 2.37
C GLU A 153 9.14 -2.43 0.88
N ILE A 154 10.07 -3.09 0.19
CA ILE A 154 9.95 -3.39 -1.25
C ILE A 154 9.83 -4.90 -1.48
N ARG A 155 8.94 -5.31 -2.39
CA ARG A 155 8.87 -6.67 -2.93
C ARG A 155 8.98 -6.65 -4.45
N ILE A 156 9.90 -7.42 -5.01
CA ILE A 156 10.07 -7.55 -6.46
C ILE A 156 9.44 -8.84 -6.97
N LEU A 157 8.83 -8.78 -8.15
CA LEU A 157 8.14 -9.94 -8.72
C LEU A 157 9.13 -11.04 -9.16
N SER A 158 10.25 -10.65 -9.77
CA SER A 158 11.16 -11.57 -10.48
C SER A 158 12.40 -11.90 -9.64
N THR A 159 12.24 -12.45 -8.44
CA THR A 159 13.37 -12.70 -7.52
C THR A 159 14.45 -13.63 -8.10
N ASP A 160 14.11 -14.56 -8.98
CA ASP A 160 15.09 -15.42 -9.67
C ASP A 160 16.03 -14.64 -10.59
N THR A 161 15.50 -13.67 -11.34
CA THR A 161 16.29 -12.85 -12.26
C THR A 161 17.29 -11.95 -11.54
N PHE A 162 16.98 -11.57 -10.30
CA PHE A 162 17.81 -10.69 -9.47
C PHE A 162 18.59 -11.45 -8.38
N ALA A 163 18.65 -12.78 -8.44
CA ALA A 163 19.35 -13.59 -7.46
C ALA A 163 20.84 -13.22 -7.41
N GLY A 164 21.35 -12.95 -6.20
CA GLY A 164 22.75 -12.58 -5.97
C GLY A 164 23.18 -11.26 -6.59
N LEU A 165 22.26 -10.31 -6.86
CA LEU A 165 22.59 -9.03 -7.50
C LEU A 165 22.51 -7.82 -6.55
N LEU A 166 21.76 -7.90 -5.45
CA LEU A 166 21.48 -6.75 -4.57
C LEU A 166 22.49 -6.64 -3.43
N TYR A 167 22.80 -5.41 -3.03
CA TYR A 167 23.61 -5.11 -1.85
C TYR A 167 23.18 -3.79 -1.20
N GLU A 168 23.52 -3.60 0.06
CA GLU A 168 23.22 -2.38 0.82
C GLU A 168 23.99 -1.18 0.25
N GLY A 169 23.30 -0.05 0.09
CA GLY A 169 23.83 1.16 -0.53
C GLY A 169 23.67 1.24 -2.05
N MET A 170 23.23 0.15 -2.70
CA MET A 170 22.97 0.11 -4.14
C MET A 170 21.89 1.11 -4.56
N ASP A 171 22.15 1.87 -5.63
CA ASP A 171 21.19 2.77 -6.25
C ASP A 171 20.35 2.07 -7.33
N PHE A 172 19.08 2.48 -7.44
CA PHE A 172 18.13 1.98 -8.43
C PHE A 172 17.14 3.07 -8.86
N LYS A 173 16.39 2.79 -9.93
CA LYS A 173 15.34 3.67 -10.48
C LYS A 173 14.00 2.95 -10.42
N LEU A 174 12.94 3.72 -10.19
CA LEU A 174 11.55 3.29 -10.31
C LEU A 174 10.89 4.06 -11.44
N ALA A 175 10.22 3.36 -12.36
CA ALA A 175 9.65 3.96 -13.56
C ALA A 175 8.23 3.47 -13.88
N GLU A 176 7.44 4.34 -14.52
CA GLU A 176 6.19 3.98 -15.19
C GLU A 176 6.44 3.93 -16.69
N VAL A 177 6.50 2.72 -17.24
CA VAL A 177 6.91 2.49 -18.64
C VAL A 177 8.30 3.10 -18.85
N VAL A 178 8.40 4.24 -19.54
CA VAL A 178 9.67 4.93 -19.84
C VAL A 178 9.98 6.08 -18.87
N ARG A 179 9.03 6.49 -18.03
CA ARG A 179 9.16 7.67 -17.18
C ARG A 179 9.67 7.29 -15.80
N VAL A 180 10.90 7.69 -15.46
CA VAL A 180 11.39 7.58 -14.09
C VAL A 180 10.55 8.47 -13.17
N VAL A 181 10.06 7.90 -12.08
CA VAL A 181 9.22 8.59 -11.09
C VAL A 181 9.89 8.77 -9.74
N ALA A 182 10.87 7.92 -9.43
CA ALA A 182 11.67 7.99 -8.22
C ALA A 182 13.04 7.33 -8.44
N THR A 183 14.02 7.78 -7.67
CA THR A 183 15.27 7.04 -7.44
C THR A 183 15.23 6.41 -6.06
N GLY A 184 16.01 5.36 -5.85
CA GLY A 184 16.10 4.73 -4.54
C GLY A 184 17.49 4.23 -4.23
N LYS A 185 17.75 4.08 -2.93
CA LYS A 185 18.95 3.47 -2.37
C LYS A 185 18.54 2.34 -1.43
N ILE A 186 19.04 1.14 -1.68
CA ILE A 186 18.80 -0.02 -0.80
C ILE A 186 19.47 0.25 0.55
N LEU A 187 18.70 0.14 1.63
CA LEU A 187 19.20 0.29 3.00
C LEU A 187 19.54 -1.06 3.62
N GLU A 188 18.74 -2.08 3.34
CA GLU A 188 18.91 -3.43 3.90
C GLU A 188 18.33 -4.46 2.92
N VAL A 189 19.08 -5.53 2.61
CA VAL A 189 18.59 -6.66 1.82
C VAL A 189 18.12 -7.76 2.77
N LEU A 190 16.81 -8.04 2.76
CA LEU A 190 16.16 -8.99 3.68
C LEU A 190 16.01 -10.39 3.09
N ASN A 191 15.87 -10.48 1.76
CA ASN A 191 15.81 -11.74 1.05
C ASN A 191 17.23 -12.19 0.67
N GLU A 192 17.75 -13.16 1.42
CA GLU A 192 19.10 -13.72 1.25
C GLU A 192 19.39 -14.22 -0.18
N LYS A 193 18.38 -14.68 -0.91
CA LYS A 193 18.53 -15.09 -2.32
C LYS A 193 19.01 -13.95 -3.22
N LEU A 194 18.63 -12.72 -2.89
CA LEU A 194 18.95 -11.54 -3.70
C LEU A 194 20.31 -10.95 -3.33
N LYS A 195 20.83 -11.24 -2.15
CA LYS A 195 22.05 -10.63 -1.62
C LYS A 195 23.28 -11.13 -2.38
N ILE A 196 24.16 -10.20 -2.80
CA ILE A 196 25.49 -10.57 -3.29
C ILE A 196 26.19 -11.35 -2.17
N THR A 197 26.47 -12.62 -2.44
CA THR A 197 27.43 -13.39 -1.63
C THR A 197 28.81 -12.94 -2.08
N SER A 198 29.61 -12.40 -1.15
CA SER A 198 31.03 -12.12 -1.40
C SER A 198 31.66 -13.38 -2.01
N LYS A 199 32.22 -13.25 -3.21
CA LYS A 199 33.06 -14.30 -3.81
C LYS A 199 34.45 -14.27 -3.18
#